data_AF-A0A2T9KCH0-F1
#
_entry.id   AF-A0A2T9KCH0-F1
#
_cell.length_a   1.000
_cell.length_b   1.000
_cell.length_c   1.000
_cell.angle_alpha   90.00
_cell.angle_beta   90.00
_cell.angle_gamma   90.00
#
_symmetry.space_group_name_H-M   'P 1'
#
loop_
_entity.id
_entity.type
_entity.pdbx_description
1 polymer ?
#
loop_
_entity_poly.entity_id
_entity_poly.type
_entity_poly.pdbx_seq_one_letter_code
_entity_poly.pdbx_strand_id
1 'polypeptide(L)' 'MLDTPSPSEAPLDITATGDEVKISGPDGLIVSLSREAARASARKLIEVAGEETYQKPLG' A
#
# COMPACT_ATOMS: atom_id res chain seq x y z
N MET A 1 6.77 -0.83 -29.52
CA MET A 1 6.69 -1.74 -28.36
C MET A 1 5.85 -1.02 -27.33
N LEU A 2 4.77 -1.62 -26.84
CA LEU A 2 3.93 -1.02 -25.80
C LEU A 2 4.62 -1.32 -24.46
N ASP A 3 5.20 -0.30 -23.84
CA ASP A 3 5.63 -0.35 -22.44
C ASP A 3 4.38 -0.52 -21.57
N THR A 4 4.04 -1.76 -21.25
CA THR A 4 3.11 -2.03 -20.14
C THR A 4 3.83 -1.68 -18.84
N PRO A 5 3.34 -0.69 -18.07
CA PRO A 5 3.95 -0.34 -16.80
C PRO A 5 3.98 -1.56 -15.88
N SER A 6 5.01 -1.65 -15.05
CA SER A 6 5.06 -2.71 -14.06
C SER A 6 3.85 -2.57 -13.12
N PRO A 7 3.24 -3.65 -12.62
CA PRO A 7 2.05 -3.57 -11.75
C PRO A 7 2.29 -2.75 -10.46
N SER A 8 3.56 -2.52 -10.09
CA SER A 8 3.97 -1.60 -9.01
C SER A 8 3.85 -0.11 -9.34
N GLU A 9 3.75 0.25 -10.62
CA GLU A 9 3.66 1.64 -11.12
C GLU A 9 2.23 2.03 -11.51
N ALA A 10 1.33 1.05 -11.63
CA ALA A 10 -0.06 1.33 -11.93
C ALA A 10 -0.76 1.90 -10.67
N PRO A 11 -1.54 2.98 -10.84
CA PRO A 11 -2.13 3.69 -9.72
C PRO A 11 -3.11 2.81 -8.95
N LEU A 12 -3.01 2.84 -7.62
CA LEU A 12 -4.03 2.26 -6.74
C LEU A 12 -5.27 3.14 -6.78
N ASP A 13 -6.44 2.51 -6.87
CA ASP A 13 -7.72 3.20 -6.69
C ASP A 13 -8.18 3.07 -5.24
N ILE A 14 -8.40 4.20 -4.57
CA ILE A 14 -8.70 4.25 -3.14
C ILE A 14 -10.04 4.97 -2.95
N THR A 15 -11.01 4.27 -2.38
CA THR A 15 -12.35 4.83 -2.11
C THR A 15 -12.70 4.67 -0.63
N ALA A 16 -13.16 5.75 0.00
CA ALA A 16 -13.73 5.71 1.35
C ALA A 16 -15.26 5.63 1.27
N THR A 17 -15.86 4.65 1.93
CA THR A 17 -17.32 4.48 1.97
C THR A 17 -17.76 4.25 3.41
N GLY A 18 -18.49 5.21 3.99
CA GLY A 18 -18.87 5.16 5.41
C GLY A 18 -17.64 5.04 6.32
N ASP A 19 -17.60 3.95 7.09
CA ASP A 19 -16.52 3.64 8.03
C ASP A 19 -15.44 2.71 7.46
N GLU A 20 -15.46 2.44 6.16
CA GLU A 20 -14.50 1.58 5.48
C GLU A 20 -13.67 2.33 4.43
N VAL A 21 -12.48 1.80 4.19
CA VAL A 21 -11.56 2.21 3.13
C VAL A 21 -11.30 1.01 2.25
N LYS A 22 -11.59 1.15 0.95
CA LYS A 22 -11.32 0.14 -0.08
C LYS A 22 -10.12 0.58 -0.91
N ILE A 23 -9.21 -0.35 -1.15
CA ILE A 23 -8.01 -0.17 -1.97
C ILE A 23 -8.06 -1.24 -3.05
N SER A 24 -8.07 -0.82 -4.31
CA SER A 24 -8.11 -1.69 -5.48
C SER A 24 -6.79 -1.59 -6.23
N GLY A 25 -6.11 -2.73 -6.34
CA GLY A 25 -4.89 -2.89 -7.12
C GLY A 25 -5.17 -3.13 -8.61
N PRO A 26 -4.18 -2.83 -9.46
CA PRO A 26 -4.25 -3.04 -10.92
C PRO A 26 -4.29 -4.53 -11.29
N ASP A 27 -3.89 -5.40 -10.37
CA ASP A 27 -3.98 -6.86 -10.45
C ASP A 27 -5.35 -7.42 -10.04
N GLY A 28 -6.28 -6.56 -9.64
CA GLY A 28 -7.60 -6.94 -9.16
C GLY A 28 -7.62 -7.36 -7.69
N LEU A 29 -6.52 -7.21 -6.94
CA LEU A 29 -6.55 -7.37 -5.49
C LEU A 29 -7.32 -6.22 -4.86
N ILE A 30 -8.37 -6.57 -4.11
CA ILE A 30 -9.20 -5.61 -3.39
C ILE A 30 -9.04 -5.87 -1.91
N VAL A 31 -8.60 -4.84 -1.18
CA VAL A 31 -8.51 -4.87 0.29
C VAL A 31 -9.53 -3.86 0.84
N SER A 32 -10.37 -4.31 1.77
CA SER A 32 -11.24 -3.43 2.55
C SER A 32 -10.78 -3.44 4.00
N LEU A 33 -10.64 -2.26 4.59
CA LEU A 33 -10.25 -2.06 5.98
C LEU A 33 -11.26 -1.15 6.65
N SER A 34 -11.52 -1.36 7.94
CA SER A 34 -12.15 -0.32 8.74
C SER A 34 -11.25 0.92 8.78
N ARG A 35 -11.85 2.10 8.96
CA ARG A 35 -11.11 3.36 9.04
C ARG A 35 -10.05 3.36 10.13
N GLU A 36 -10.31 2.70 11.25
CA GLU A 36 -9.33 2.57 12.34
C GLU A 36 -8.16 1.67 11.93
N ALA A 37 -8.42 0.52 11.32
CA ALA A 37 -7.39 -0.39 10.83
C ALA A 37 -6.52 0.28 9.74
N ALA A 38 -7.14 1.03 8.82
CA ALA A 38 -6.42 1.79 7.80
C ALA A 38 -5.49 2.84 8.42
N ARG A 39 -5.95 3.56 9.46
CA ARG A 39 -5.13 4.55 10.19
C ARG A 39 -3.97 3.90 10.94
N ALA A 40 -4.23 2.78 11.63
CA ALA A 40 -3.18 2.04 12.34
C ALA A 40 -2.12 1.50 11.36
N SER A 41 -2.56 0.95 10.23
CA SER A 41 -1.69 0.45 9.17
C SER A 41 -0.83 1.58 8.58
N ALA A 42 -1.43 2.72 8.23
CA ALA A 42 -0.70 3.88 7.70
C ALA A 42 0.35 4.40 8.70
N ARG A 43 0.01 4.48 10.00
CA ARG A 43 0.97 4.85 11.05
C ARG A 43 2.15 3.90 11.11
N LYS A 44 1.89 2.58 11.10
CA LYS A 44 2.94 1.55 11.13
C LYS A 44 3.82 1.61 9.88
N LEU A 45 3.25 1.88 8.71
CA LEU A 45 4.01 2.04 7.47
C LEU A 45 4.93 3.27 7.53
N ILE A 46 4.47 4.39 8.07
CA ILE A 46 5.29 5.59 8.26
C ILE A 46 6.42 5.32 9.25
N GLU A 47 6.12 4.63 10.36
CA GLU A 47 7.12 4.23 11.36
C GLU A 47 8.21 3.36 10.72
N VAL A 48 7.84 2.30 10.01
CA VAL A 48 8.78 1.39 9.33
C VAL A 48 9.55 2.08 8.20
N ALA A 49 8.90 2.96 7.44
CA ALA A 49 9.58 3.71 6.36
C ALA A 49 10.56 4.76 6.91
N GLY A 50 10.33 5.25 8.12
CA GLY A 50 11.25 6.15 8.84
C GLY A 50 12.41 5.43 9.53
N GLU A 51 12.28 4.12 9.79
CA GLU A 51 13.41 3.30 10.19
C GLU A 51 14.25 2.99 8.94
N GLU A 52 15.42 3.65 8.81
CA GLU A 52 16.44 3.25 7.84
C GLU A 52 16.66 1.75 7.98
N THR A 53 16.20 0.99 6.99
CA THR A 53 16.33 -0.46 6.99
C THR A 53 17.80 -0.77 6.74
N TYR A 54 18.61 -0.77 7.80
CA TYR A 54 19.98 -1.28 7.76
C TYR A 54 19.90 -2.79 7.54
N GLN A 55 19.77 -3.20 6.29
CA GLN A 55 20.10 -4.56 5.89
C GLN A 55 21.63 -4.65 5.92
N LYS A 56 22.17 -5.19 7.02
CA LYS A 56 23.58 -5.55 7.09
C LYS A 56 23.91 -6.42 5.87
N PRO A 57 24.89 -6.06 5.03
CA PRO A 57 25.28 -6.92 3.93
C PRO A 57 25.76 -8.25 4.53
N LEU A 58 25.24 -9.36 3.98
CA LEU A 58 25.78 -10.68 4.24
C LEU A 58 27.14 -10.74 3.53
N GLY A 59 28.21 -10.40 4.26
CA GLY A 59 29.60 -10.41 3.80
C GLY A 59 30.56 -10.40 4.96
#